data_AF-A0A1D8IPW8-F1
#
_entry.id   AF-A0A1D8IPW8-F1
#
_cell.length_a   1.000
_cell.length_b   1.000
_cell.length_c   1.000
_cell.angle_alpha   90.00
_cell.angle_beta   90.00
_cell.angle_gamma   90.00
#
_symmetry.space_group_name_H-M   'P 1'
#
loop_
_entity.id
_entity.type
_entity.pdbx_description
1 polymer ?
#
loop_
_entity_poly.entity_id
_entity_poly.type
_entity_poly.pdbx_seq_one_letter_code
_entity_poly.pdbx_strand_id
1 'polypeptide(L)'
;MDLPGTGQPPNTGTPIEKRISLKTRDGERVSLDVNIADTNGRQSALEYLEHLDEAIRRKLGDTPVFAGFTAPDPFDQTRIEAIIVHIASFHDATFGTFNPRTSLPEDERNEFVELFLLACASVLEGRQIVIDLAKGRVNRDLSLD
;
A
#
# COMPACT_ATOMS: atom_id res chain seq x y z
N MET A 1 -34.52 -36.83 -13.53
CA MET A 1 -34.15 -36.36 -12.18
C MET A 1 -32.78 -35.73 -12.33
N ASP A 2 -32.73 -34.42 -12.46
CA ASP A 2 -31.46 -33.68 -12.61
C ASP A 2 -31.30 -32.74 -11.42
N LEU A 3 -30.17 -32.88 -10.73
CA LEU A 3 -29.76 -32.00 -9.63
C LEU A 3 -29.13 -30.74 -10.25
N PRO A 4 -29.57 -29.52 -9.91
CA PRO A 4 -28.85 -28.32 -10.31
C PRO A 4 -27.61 -28.15 -9.43
N GLY A 5 -26.44 -28.16 -10.05
CA GLY A 5 -25.17 -27.84 -9.41
C GLY A 5 -25.19 -26.41 -8.87
N THR A 6 -24.93 -26.25 -7.58
CA THR A 6 -24.61 -24.97 -6.97
C THR A 6 -23.16 -24.59 -7.30
N GLY A 7 -22.92 -24.28 -8.58
CA GLY A 7 -21.75 -23.51 -8.99
C GLY A 7 -22.10 -22.03 -8.85
N GLN A 8 -21.98 -21.48 -7.65
CA GLN A 8 -22.00 -20.03 -7.47
C GLN A 8 -20.80 -19.49 -8.26
N PRO A 9 -20.99 -18.66 -9.30
CA PRO A 9 -19.86 -18.09 -10.02
C PRO A 9 -19.03 -17.26 -9.03
N PRO A 10 -17.68 -17.29 -9.13
CA PRO A 10 -16.85 -16.42 -8.33
C PRO A 10 -17.33 -14.98 -8.59
N ASN A 11 -17.47 -14.22 -7.51
CA ASN A 11 -17.91 -12.83 -7.55
C ASN A 11 -16.81 -12.01 -8.25
N THR A 12 -16.74 -12.07 -9.59
CA THR A 12 -15.80 -11.29 -10.39
C THR A 12 -16.33 -9.87 -10.44
N GLY A 13 -16.12 -9.15 -9.34
CA GLY A 13 -16.38 -7.73 -9.26
C GLY A 13 -15.77 -7.03 -10.48
N THR A 14 -16.47 -6.03 -11.01
CA THR A 14 -15.92 -5.21 -12.09
C THR A 14 -14.58 -4.62 -11.63
N PRO A 15 -13.50 -4.72 -12.44
CA PRO A 15 -12.23 -4.12 -12.09
C PRO A 15 -12.38 -2.66 -11.66
N ILE A 16 -11.78 -2.31 -10.53
CA ILE A 16 -11.82 -0.94 -10.01
C ILE A 16 -10.57 -0.23 -10.49
N GLU A 17 -10.76 0.77 -11.36
CA GLU A 17 -9.70 1.68 -11.75
C GLU A 17 -9.35 2.59 -10.58
N LYS A 18 -8.06 2.65 -10.24
CA LYS A 18 -7.53 3.51 -9.18
C LYS A 18 -6.29 4.23 -9.67
N ARG A 19 -6.13 5.46 -9.21
CA ARG A 19 -4.89 6.22 -9.28
C ARG A 19 -4.36 6.41 -7.87
N ILE A 20 -3.14 5.96 -7.65
CA ILE A 20 -2.41 6.20 -6.41
C ILE A 20 -1.20 7.08 -6.70
N SER A 21 -0.93 8.03 -5.82
CA SER A 21 0.22 8.90 -5.90
C SER A 21 0.92 8.99 -4.56
N LEU A 22 2.24 9.11 -4.59
CA LEU A 22 3.05 9.46 -3.43
C LEU A 22 3.72 10.80 -3.69
N LYS A 23 3.58 11.72 -2.73
CA LYS A 23 4.20 13.04 -2.74
C LYS A 23 5.26 13.11 -1.64
N THR A 24 6.51 13.39 -2.01
CA THR A 24 7.62 13.51 -1.07
C THR A 24 7.57 14.84 -0.32
N ARG A 25 8.41 14.98 0.71
CA ARG A 25 8.54 16.23 1.48
C ARG A 25 9.07 17.38 0.63
N ASP A 26 9.91 17.06 -0.36
CA ASP A 26 10.51 18.02 -1.28
C ASP A 26 9.57 18.41 -2.44
N GLY A 27 8.37 17.81 -2.50
CA GLY A 27 7.35 18.12 -3.49
C GLY A 27 7.39 17.24 -4.75
N GLU A 28 8.33 16.30 -4.83
CA GLU A 28 8.38 15.29 -5.90
C GLU A 28 7.15 14.38 -5.83
N ARG A 29 6.76 13.84 -6.98
CA ARG A 29 5.58 12.99 -7.09
C ARG A 29 5.82 11.80 -8.01
N VAL A 30 5.46 10.63 -7.51
CA VAL A 30 5.30 9.40 -8.31
C VAL A 30 3.84 8.97 -8.29
N SER A 31 3.37 8.42 -9.41
CA SER A 31 1.97 8.00 -9.58
C SER A 31 1.91 6.67 -10.30
N LEU A 32 0.91 5.86 -9.95
CA LEU A 32 0.58 4.61 -10.60
C LEU A 32 -0.92 4.54 -10.82
N ASP A 33 -1.34 4.24 -12.05
CA ASP A 33 -2.71 3.95 -12.41
C ASP A 33 -2.86 2.41 -12.48
N VAL A 34 -3.80 1.83 -11.72
CA VAL A 34 -3.99 0.38 -11.57
C VAL A 34 -5.44 -0.04 -11.75
N ASN A 35 -5.65 -1.25 -12.26
CA ASN A 35 -6.96 -1.90 -12.34
C ASN A 35 -7.00 -3.07 -11.37
N ILE A 36 -7.72 -2.92 -10.26
CA ILE A 36 -7.83 -3.95 -9.23
C ILE A 36 -9.01 -4.86 -9.56
N ALA A 37 -8.72 -6.10 -9.96
CA ALA A 37 -9.71 -7.06 -10.45
C ALA A 37 -10.64 -7.62 -9.35
N ASP A 38 -10.14 -7.82 -8.12
CA ASP A 38 -10.94 -8.31 -7.00
C ASP A 38 -10.31 -7.99 -5.62
N THR A 39 -11.02 -8.33 -4.55
CA THR A 39 -10.57 -8.16 -3.16
C THR A 39 -9.56 -9.23 -2.71
N ASN A 40 -9.27 -10.27 -3.51
CA ASN A 40 -8.41 -11.37 -3.09
C ASN A 40 -6.95 -10.92 -2.97
N GLY A 41 -6.52 -9.96 -3.79
CA GLY A 41 -5.18 -9.36 -3.69
C GLY A 41 -4.95 -8.51 -2.43
N ARG A 42 -6.00 -8.11 -1.72
CA ARG A 42 -5.90 -7.25 -0.52
C ARG A 42 -5.09 -7.91 0.59
N GLN A 43 -5.33 -9.19 0.86
CA GLN A 43 -4.65 -9.89 1.96
C GLN A 43 -3.15 -10.00 1.69
N SER A 44 -2.75 -10.46 0.50
CA SER A 44 -1.34 -10.57 0.13
C SER A 44 -0.64 -9.21 0.09
N ALA A 45 -1.32 -8.15 -0.34
CA ALA A 45 -0.80 -6.79 -0.30
C ALA A 45 -0.59 -6.29 1.15
N LEU A 46 -1.52 -6.63 2.05
CA LEU A 46 -1.38 -6.29 3.47
C LEU A 46 -0.20 -7.04 4.10
N GLU A 47 -0.10 -8.35 3.87
CA GLU A 47 1.01 -9.18 4.37
C GLU A 47 2.36 -8.63 3.89
N TYR A 48 2.46 -8.23 2.61
CA TYR A 48 3.65 -7.58 2.07
C TYR A 48 4.03 -6.29 2.82
N LEU A 49 3.06 -5.39 3.05
CA LEU A 49 3.30 -4.14 3.77
C LEU A 49 3.71 -4.39 5.22
N GLU A 50 3.10 -5.36 5.90
CA GLU A 50 3.47 -5.72 7.26
C GLU A 50 4.89 -6.29 7.35
N HIS A 51 5.28 -7.13 6.37
CA HIS A 51 6.64 -7.67 6.31
C HIS A 51 7.68 -6.57 6.07
N LEU A 52 7.37 -5.58 5.23
CA LEU A 52 8.24 -4.41 5.04
C LEU A 52 8.38 -3.59 6.31
N ASP A 53 7.27 -3.27 6.98
CA ASP A 53 7.27 -2.50 8.23
C ASP A 53 8.08 -3.22 9.32
N GLU A 54 7.85 -4.52 9.49
CA GLU A 54 8.58 -5.34 10.45
C GLU A 54 10.09 -5.37 10.15
N ALA A 55 10.47 -5.56 8.88
CA ALA A 55 11.86 -5.55 8.46
C ALA A 55 12.54 -4.19 8.75
N ILE A 56 11.83 -3.08 8.55
CA ILE A 56 12.32 -1.73 8.88
C ILE A 56 12.50 -1.58 10.40
N ARG A 57 11.49 -1.93 11.20
CA ARG A 57 11.56 -1.83 12.67
C ARG A 57 12.70 -2.64 13.26
N ARG A 58 12.86 -3.89 12.78
CA ARG A 58 13.99 -4.75 13.16
C ARG A 58 15.35 -4.11 12.84
N LYS A 59 15.50 -3.46 11.68
CA LYS A 59 16.73 -2.73 11.31
C LYS A 59 16.99 -1.51 12.19
N LEU A 60 15.94 -0.85 12.66
CA LEU A 60 16.05 0.32 13.56
C LEU A 60 16.32 -0.06 15.02
N GLY A 61 16.35 -1.35 15.36
CA GLY A 61 16.47 -1.82 16.74
C GLY A 61 15.19 -1.66 17.56
N ASP A 62 14.09 -1.23 16.93
CA ASP A 62 12.74 -1.33 17.47
C ASP A 62 12.37 -2.81 17.47
N THR A 63 12.76 -3.50 18.54
CA THR A 63 12.31 -4.87 18.76
C THR A 63 10.82 -4.79 19.09
N PRO A 64 9.92 -5.39 18.28
CA PRO A 64 8.53 -5.44 18.66
C PRO A 64 8.47 -6.19 19.99
N VAL A 65 8.08 -5.49 21.06
CA VAL A 65 7.71 -6.17 22.30
C VAL A 65 6.46 -6.96 21.94
N PHE A 66 6.61 -8.28 21.77
CA PHE A 66 5.51 -9.21 21.57
C PHE A 66 4.62 -9.19 22.84
N ALA A 67 3.78 -8.18 22.96
CA ALA A 67 2.79 -8.03 24.02
C ALA A 67 1.42 -8.45 23.47
N GLY A 68 1.09 -9.73 23.64
CA GLY A 68 -0.29 -10.24 23.48
C GLY A 68 -0.83 -10.26 22.06
N PHE A 69 -0.82 -11.44 21.42
CA PHE A 69 -1.43 -11.66 20.11
C PHE A 69 -2.95 -11.54 20.18
N THR A 70 -3.47 -10.40 19.75
CA THR A 70 -4.70 -10.39 18.94
C THR A 70 -4.23 -10.12 17.52
N ALA A 71 -4.58 -10.98 16.56
CA ALA A 71 -4.28 -10.69 15.16
C ALA A 71 -4.91 -9.32 14.83
N PRO A 72 -4.12 -8.32 14.38
CA PRO A 72 -4.65 -6.99 14.15
C PRO A 72 -5.74 -7.04 13.07
N ASP A 73 -6.78 -6.22 13.23
CA ASP A 73 -7.90 -6.18 12.30
C ASP A 73 -7.40 -5.81 10.88
N PRO A 74 -7.61 -6.68 9.86
CA PRO A 74 -7.19 -6.42 8.48
C PRO A 74 -7.98 -5.28 7.80
N PHE A 75 -9.00 -4.76 8.46
CA PHE A 75 -9.79 -3.61 8.04
C PHE A 75 -9.49 -2.34 8.85
N ASP A 76 -8.52 -2.36 9.77
CA ASP A 76 -8.05 -1.15 10.46
C ASP A 76 -7.26 -0.25 9.49
N GLN A 77 -8.02 0.60 8.80
CA GLN A 77 -7.51 1.58 7.84
C GLN A 77 -6.51 2.54 8.48
N THR A 78 -6.67 2.90 9.76
CA THR A 78 -5.76 3.85 10.43
C THR A 78 -4.38 3.21 10.62
N ARG A 79 -4.34 1.95 11.05
CA ARG A 79 -3.08 1.20 11.17
C ARG A 79 -2.41 1.01 9.82
N ILE A 80 -3.17 0.62 8.79
CA ILE A 80 -2.65 0.41 7.44
C ILE A 80 -2.03 1.69 6.88
N GLU A 81 -2.70 2.83 7.04
CA GLU A 81 -2.15 4.13 6.63
C GLU A 81 -0.86 4.47 7.39
N ALA A 82 -0.82 4.22 8.70
CA ALA A 82 0.38 4.46 9.51
C ALA A 82 1.57 3.61 9.04
N ILE A 83 1.35 2.33 8.72
CA ILE A 83 2.34 1.43 8.14
C ILE A 83 2.88 1.99 6.81
N ILE A 84 1.97 2.34 5.89
CA ILE A 84 2.32 2.88 4.57
C ILE A 84 3.17 4.15 4.70
N VAL A 85 2.74 5.09 5.54
CA VAL A 85 3.47 6.35 5.76
C VAL A 85 4.84 6.08 6.38
N HIS A 86 4.94 5.14 7.32
CA HIS A 86 6.21 4.78 7.95
C HIS A 86 7.19 4.18 6.94
N ILE A 87 6.78 3.17 6.17
CA ILE A 87 7.60 2.54 5.12
C ILE A 87 8.08 3.60 4.12
N ALA A 88 7.14 4.39 3.59
CA ALA A 88 7.44 5.41 2.58
C ALA A 88 8.40 6.47 3.13
N SER A 89 8.17 6.97 4.34
CA SER A 89 9.05 7.96 4.97
C SER A 89 10.44 7.41 5.22
N PHE A 90 10.55 6.15 5.66
CA PHE A 90 11.84 5.50 5.85
C PHE A 90 12.61 5.35 4.54
N HIS A 91 11.96 4.84 3.49
CA HIS A 91 12.58 4.66 2.19
C HIS A 91 13.01 6.00 1.56
N ASP A 92 12.17 7.02 1.64
CA ASP A 92 12.47 8.36 1.17
C ASP A 92 13.67 8.96 1.91
N ALA A 93 13.68 8.88 3.25
CA ALA A 93 14.76 9.44 4.07
C ALA A 93 16.09 8.69 3.93
N THR A 94 16.04 7.37 3.74
CA THR A 94 17.25 6.52 3.71
C THR A 94 17.88 6.49 2.33
N PHE A 95 17.07 6.42 1.28
CA PHE A 95 17.54 6.16 -0.07
C PHE A 95 17.12 7.23 -1.09
N GLY A 96 16.26 8.17 -0.70
CA GLY A 96 15.64 9.10 -1.65
C GLY A 96 14.79 8.37 -2.69
N THR A 97 14.21 7.21 -2.36
CA THR A 97 13.57 6.27 -3.31
C THR A 97 12.59 6.95 -4.26
N PHE A 98 11.84 7.94 -3.78
CA PHE A 98 10.80 8.62 -4.56
C PHE A 98 11.28 9.93 -5.22
N ASN A 99 12.56 10.26 -5.11
CA ASN A 99 13.16 11.48 -5.66
C ASN A 99 14.08 11.15 -6.86
N PRO A 100 14.35 12.13 -7.74
CA PRO A 100 15.30 11.98 -8.84
C PRO A 100 16.75 11.70 -8.37
N ARG A 101 17.10 12.13 -7.16
CA ARG A 101 18.43 11.98 -6.55
C ARG A 101 18.54 10.74 -5.66
N THR A 102 17.86 9.67 -6.03
CA THR A 102 17.87 8.38 -5.32
C THR A 102 19.29 7.78 -5.27
N SER A 103 19.60 7.02 -4.22
CA SER A 103 20.81 6.19 -4.14
C SER A 103 20.61 4.77 -4.67
N LEU A 104 19.37 4.38 -4.97
CA LEU A 104 19.04 3.05 -5.51
C LEU A 104 19.34 2.98 -7.02
N PRO A 105 19.78 1.82 -7.53
CA PRO A 105 19.74 1.52 -8.96
C PRO A 105 18.34 1.74 -9.55
N GLU A 106 18.27 2.16 -10.81
CA GLU A 106 17.01 2.53 -11.46
C GLU A 106 15.99 1.36 -11.48
N ASP A 107 16.44 0.16 -11.84
CA ASP A 107 15.58 -1.03 -11.89
C ASP A 107 15.03 -1.39 -10.51
N GLU A 108 15.90 -1.42 -9.48
CA GLU A 108 15.50 -1.69 -8.10
C GLU A 108 14.52 -0.65 -7.55
N ARG A 109 14.76 0.63 -7.89
CA ARG A 109 13.85 1.73 -7.53
C ARG A 109 12.49 1.54 -8.19
N ASN A 110 12.47 1.30 -9.49
CA ASN A 110 11.23 1.24 -10.27
C ASN A 110 10.39 0.04 -9.81
N GLU A 111 11.01 -1.12 -9.63
CA GLU A 111 10.35 -2.31 -9.09
C GLU A 111 9.75 -2.05 -7.69
N PHE A 112 10.54 -1.48 -6.77
CA PHE A 112 10.05 -1.16 -5.44
C PHE A 112 8.87 -0.19 -5.48
N VAL A 113 8.98 0.92 -6.23
CA VAL A 113 7.92 1.93 -6.32
C VAL A 113 6.64 1.33 -6.90
N GLU A 114 6.74 0.52 -7.95
CA GLU A 114 5.60 -0.14 -8.56
C GLU A 114 4.91 -1.10 -7.59
N LEU A 115 5.65 -2.04 -6.99
CA LEU A 115 5.12 -3.03 -6.05
C LEU A 115 4.53 -2.36 -4.81
N PHE A 116 5.22 -1.36 -4.26
CA PHE A 116 4.76 -0.63 -3.09
C PHE A 116 3.46 0.14 -3.36
N LEU A 117 3.39 0.88 -4.47
CA LEU A 117 2.17 1.62 -4.83
C LEU A 117 1.01 0.68 -5.18
N LEU A 118 1.27 -0.45 -5.85
CA LEU A 118 0.27 -1.47 -6.12
C LEU A 118 -0.29 -2.08 -4.83
N ALA A 119 0.57 -2.41 -3.87
CA ALA A 119 0.16 -2.91 -2.56
C ALA A 119 -0.70 -1.88 -1.82
N CYS A 120 -0.26 -0.62 -1.80
CA CYS A 120 -1.02 0.48 -1.21
C CYS A 120 -2.40 0.64 -1.86
N ALA A 121 -2.49 0.61 -3.19
CA ALA A 121 -3.76 0.73 -3.92
C ALA A 121 -4.71 -0.45 -3.66
N SER A 122 -4.17 -1.62 -3.34
CA SER A 122 -4.95 -2.83 -3.01
C SER A 122 -5.56 -2.79 -1.61
N VAL A 123 -4.90 -2.12 -0.65
CA VAL A 123 -5.36 -2.05 0.75
C VAL A 123 -6.08 -0.73 1.11
N LEU A 124 -5.82 0.34 0.38
CA LEU A 124 -6.47 1.63 0.61
C LEU A 124 -7.79 1.72 -0.17
N GLU A 125 -8.81 2.25 0.48
CA GLU A 125 -10.09 2.53 -0.16
C GLU A 125 -10.06 3.85 -0.93
N GLY A 126 -10.95 3.98 -1.93
CA GLY A 126 -11.02 5.14 -2.81
C GLY A 126 -10.41 4.91 -4.19
N ARG A 127 -10.72 5.80 -5.13
CA ARG A 127 -10.22 5.76 -6.52
C ARG A 127 -9.05 6.71 -6.75
N GLN A 128 -8.98 7.81 -6.02
CA GLN A 128 -7.92 8.80 -6.09
C GLN A 128 -7.24 8.90 -4.72
N ILE A 129 -6.02 8.37 -4.62
CA ILE A 129 -5.30 8.22 -3.36
C ILE A 129 -3.99 9.00 -3.44
N VAL A 130 -3.70 9.81 -2.43
CA VAL A 130 -2.44 10.56 -2.31
C VAL A 130 -1.80 10.31 -0.95
N ILE A 131 -0.69 9.59 -0.94
CA ILE A 131 0.21 9.45 0.22
C ILE A 131 1.07 10.72 0.29
N ASP A 132 0.83 11.59 1.27
CA ASP A 132 1.52 12.88 1.42
C ASP A 132 2.54 12.80 2.57
N LEU A 133 3.83 12.67 2.23
CA LEU A 133 4.92 12.53 3.22
C LEU A 133 5.26 13.84 3.91
N ALA A 134 4.90 15.00 3.34
CA ALA A 134 5.02 16.29 4.00
C ALA A 134 4.02 16.42 5.15
N LYS A 135 2.83 15.83 4.99
CA LYS A 135 1.77 15.83 6.00
C LYS A 135 1.73 14.56 6.85
N GLY A 136 2.53 13.55 6.50
CA GLY A 136 2.54 12.25 7.19
C GLY A 136 1.19 11.55 7.18
N ARG A 137 0.43 11.65 6.09
CA ARG A 137 -0.94 11.10 6.01
C ARG A 137 -1.31 10.66 4.61
N VAL A 138 -2.31 9.79 4.52
CA VAL A 138 -2.98 9.44 3.27
C VAL A 138 -4.19 10.35 3.10
N ASN A 139 -4.29 11.02 1.96
CA ASN A 139 -5.48 11.76 1.56
C ASN A 139 -6.22 10.92 0.52
N ARG A 140 -7.53 10.82 0.71
CA ARG A 140 -8.45 10.15 -0.20
C ARG A 140 -9.40 11.23 -0.67
N ASP A 141 -9.42 11.55 -1.96
CA ASP A 141 -10.47 12.41 -2.47
C ASP A 141 -11.76 11.59 -2.57
N LEU A 142 -12.73 11.95 -1.73
CA LEU A 142 -14.15 11.85 -2.05
C LEU A 142 -14.36 12.69 -3.30
N SER A 143 -15.09 12.18 -4.30
CA SER A 143 -15.41 12.89 -5.56
C SER A 143 -15.45 14.41 -5.40
N LEU A 144 -14.71 15.11 -6.25
CA LEU A 144 -15.10 16.45 -6.68
C LEU A 144 -16.40 16.31 -7.47
N ASP A 145 -17.53 16.23 -6.75
CA ASP A 145 -18.85 16.60 -7.26
C ASP A 145 -19.14 18.06 -6.88
#